data_AF-A0A833HGS4-F1
#
_entry.id   AF-A0A833HGS4-F1
#
_cell.length_a   1.000
_cell.length_b   1.000
_cell.length_c   1.000
_cell.angle_alpha   90.00
_cell.angle_beta   90.00
_cell.angle_gamma   90.00
#
_symmetry.space_group_name_H-M   'P 1'
#
loop_
_entity.id
_entity.type
_entity.pdbx_description
1 polymer ?
#
loop_
_entity_poly.entity_id
_entity_poly.type
_entity_poly.pdbx_seq_one_letter_code
_entity_poly.pdbx_strand_id
1 'polypeptide(L)' 'MALNIKNAQVESLATEVSQMTGESKTEAIRRALEERKQRLSFQVVHENRADELRSFLEREVWSAIRARSSSRRLGAR' A
#
# COMPACT_ATOMS: atom_id res chain seq x y z
N MET A 1 -26.00 1.70 9.17
CA MET A 1 -26.43 3.09 8.85
C MET A 1 -26.35 3.28 7.35
N ALA A 2 -27.35 3.92 6.73
CA ALA A 2 -27.39 4.13 5.28
C ALA A 2 -26.49 5.32 4.88
N LEU A 3 -25.57 5.11 3.94
CA LEU A 3 -24.73 6.16 3.37
C LEU A 3 -25.53 6.85 2.25
N ASN A 4 -25.86 8.14 2.40
CA ASN A 4 -26.56 8.89 1.36
C ASN A 4 -25.54 9.56 0.42
N ILE A 5 -25.43 9.04 -0.81
CA ILE A 5 -24.54 9.58 -1.84
C ILE A 5 -25.36 10.50 -2.74
N LYS A 6 -25.27 11.82 -2.52
CA LYS A 6 -25.95 12.83 -3.36
C LYS A 6 -25.15 13.13 -4.64
N ASN A 7 -24.79 12.10 -5.40
CA ASN A 7 -24.07 12.24 -6.66
C ASN A 7 -24.66 11.31 -7.72
N ALA A 8 -25.30 11.90 -8.74
CA ALA A 8 -25.95 11.18 -9.83
C ALA A 8 -24.99 10.27 -10.61
N GLN A 9 -23.71 10.63 -10.73
CA GLN A 9 -22.72 9.78 -11.40
C GLN A 9 -22.45 8.50 -10.61
N VAL A 10 -22.40 8.58 -9.28
CA VAL A 10 -22.20 7.41 -8.42
C VAL A 10 -23.41 6.50 -8.46
N GLU A 11 -24.62 7.06 -8.51
CA GLU A 11 -25.84 6.28 -8.69
C GLU A 11 -25.90 5.55 -10.05
N SER A 12 -25.46 6.21 -11.14
CA SER A 12 -25.35 5.54 -12.46
C SER A 12 -24.38 4.38 -12.40
N LEU A 13 -23.16 4.62 -11.90
CA LEU A 13 -22.13 3.58 -11.76
C LEU A 13 -22.60 2.41 -10.89
N ALA A 14 -23.23 2.69 -9.75
CA ALA A 14 -23.77 1.63 -8.89
C ALA A 14 -24.89 0.84 -9.59
N THR A 15 -25.70 1.51 -10.42
CA THR A 15 -26.75 0.87 -11.23
C THR A 15 -26.15 -0.03 -12.28
N GLU A 16 -25.20 0.47 -13.07
CA GLU A 16 -24.53 -0.29 -14.13
C GLU A 16 -23.83 -1.53 -13.56
N VAL A 17 -23.05 -1.36 -12.49
CA VAL A 17 -22.36 -2.49 -11.85
C VAL A 17 -23.36 -3.49 -11.28
N SER A 18 -24.44 -3.03 -10.63
CA SER A 18 -25.50 -3.92 -10.13
C SER A 18 -26.17 -4.72 -11.24
N GLN A 19 -26.36 -4.12 -12.42
CA GLN A 19 -26.91 -4.82 -13.58
C GLN A 19 -25.93 -5.84 -14.16
N MET A 20 -24.63 -5.53 -14.15
CA MET A 20 -23.59 -6.45 -14.63
C MET A 20 -23.38 -7.64 -13.69
N THR A 21 -23.48 -7.44 -12.37
CA THR A 21 -23.22 -8.49 -11.37
C THR A 21 -24.48 -9.22 -10.90
N GLY A 22 -25.67 -8.65 -11.13
CA GLY A 22 -26.93 -9.15 -10.59
C GLY A 22 -27.10 -8.90 -9.08
N GLU A 23 -26.22 -8.11 -8.47
CA GLU A 23 -26.26 -7.75 -7.05
C GLU A 23 -27.11 -6.49 -6.82
N SER A 24 -27.38 -6.12 -5.56
CA SER A 24 -28.01 -4.84 -5.26
C SER A 24 -27.02 -3.68 -5.45
N LYS A 25 -27.51 -2.46 -5.71
CA LYS A 25 -26.66 -1.25 -5.77
C LYS A 25 -25.79 -1.07 -4.52
N THR A 26 -26.35 -1.39 -3.35
CA THR A 26 -25.62 -1.34 -2.07
C THR A 26 -24.50 -2.36 -2.00
N GLU A 27 -24.75 -3.60 -2.46
CA GLU A 27 -23.74 -4.66 -2.51
C GLU A 27 -22.63 -4.35 -3.50
N ALA A 28 -22.98 -3.84 -4.68
CA ALA A 28 -22.02 -3.36 -5.67
C ALA A 28 -21.09 -2.27 -5.09
N ILE A 29 -21.66 -1.30 -4.37
CA ILE A 29 -20.87 -0.25 -3.70
C ILE A 29 -19.99 -0.82 -2.59
N ARG A 30 -20.54 -1.70 -1.73
CA ARG A 30 -19.79 -2.34 -0.63
C ARG A 30 -18.58 -3.09 -1.18
N ARG A 31 -18.79 -3.93 -2.20
CA ARG A 31 -17.75 -4.73 -2.83
C ARG A 31 -16.68 -3.87 -3.50
N ALA A 32 -17.08 -2.84 -4.24
CA ALA A 32 -16.14 -1.90 -4.86
C ALA A 32 -15.25 -1.18 -3.83
N LEU A 33 -15.81 -0.79 -2.68
CA LEU A 33 -15.06 -0.17 -1.58
C LEU A 33 -14.10 -1.16 -0.92
N GLU A 34 -14.52 -2.41 -0.70
CA GLU A 34 -13.66 -3.47 -0.16
C GLU A 34 -12.47 -3.76 -1.07
N GLU A 35 -12.70 -3.90 -2.37
CA GLU A 35 -11.65 -4.11 -3.36
C GLU A 35 -10.68 -2.91 -3.44
N ARG A 36 -11.20 -1.69 -3.33
CA ARG A 36 -10.36 -0.49 -3.29
C ARG A 36 -9.52 -0.44 -2.02
N LYS A 37 -10.13 -0.74 -0.86
CA LYS A 37 -9.44 -0.82 0.42
C LYS A 37 -8.33 -1.85 0.38
N GLN A 38 -8.61 -3.05 -0.15
CA GLN A 38 -7.62 -4.13 -0.25
C GLN A 38 -6.45 -3.74 -1.14
N ARG A 39 -6.71 -3.14 -2.31
CA ARG A 39 -5.66 -2.63 -3.20
C ARG A 39 -4.77 -1.59 -2.50
N LEU A 40 -5.39 -0.64 -1.81
CA LEU A 40 -4.66 0.40 -1.07
C LEU A 40 -3.86 -0.18 0.12
N SER A 41 -4.41 -1.15 0.86
CA SER A 41 -3.71 -1.76 1.98
C SER A 41 -2.47 -2.53 1.53
N PHE A 42 -2.53 -3.23 0.39
CA PHE A 42 -1.35 -3.90 -0.17
C PHE A 42 -0.26 -2.92 -0.61
N GLN A 43 -0.64 -1.79 -1.21
CA GLN A 43 0.31 -0.74 -1.60
C GLN A 43 1.02 -0.14 -0.39
N VAL A 44 0.28 0.22 0.66
CA VAL A 44 0.86 0.78 1.89
C VAL A 44 1.80 -0.20 2.58
N VAL A 45 1.45 -1.48 2.65
CA VAL A 45 2.32 -2.52 3.25
C VAL A 45 3.61 -2.70 2.44
N HIS A 46 3.54 -2.64 1.11
CA HIS A 46 4.71 -2.76 0.26
C HIS A 46 5.67 -1.57 0.40
N GLU A 47 5.14 -0.35 0.44
CA GLU A 47 5.92 0.88 0.63
C GLU A 47 6.63 0.86 1.99
N ASN A 48 5.90 0.57 3.06
CA ASN A 48 6.48 0.48 4.41
C ASN A 48 7.58 -0.59 4.51
N ARG A 49 7.41 -1.77 3.90
CA ARG A 49 8.44 -2.83 3.93
C ARG A 49 9.72 -2.42 3.21
N ALA A 50 9.62 -1.72 2.07
CA ALA A 50 10.79 -1.27 1.33
C ALA A 50 11.58 -0.22 2.14
N ASP A 51 10.87 0.69 2.81
CA ASP A 51 11.47 1.71 3.65
C ASP A 51 12.05 1.14 4.95
N GLU A 52 11.40 0.16 5.57
CA GLU A 52 11.94 -0.59 6.72
C GLU A 52 13.23 -1.33 6.35
N LEU A 53 13.26 -2.03 5.21
CA LEU A 53 14.44 -2.73 4.72
C LEU A 53 15.58 -1.76 4.40
N ARG A 54 15.29 -0.64 3.73
CA ARG A 54 16.28 0.41 3.46
C ARG A 54 16.87 0.96 4.74
N SER A 55 16.01 1.30 5.70
CA SER A 55 16.42 1.81 7.01
C SER A 55 17.29 0.79 7.77
N PHE A 56 17.00 -0.50 7.66
CA PHE A 56 17.82 -1.56 8.23
C PHE A 56 19.20 -1.65 7.56
N LEU A 57 19.26 -1.64 6.22
CA LEU A 57 20.51 -1.70 5.47
C LEU A 57 21.41 -0.48 5.76
N GLU A 58 20.82 0.71 5.89
CA GLU A 58 21.55 1.93 6.23
C GLU A 58 22.14 1.89 7.65
N ARG A 59 21.36 1.43 8.62
CA ARG A 59 21.80 1.38 10.02
C ARG A 59 22.82 0.28 10.28
N GLU A 60 22.49 -0.95 9.90
CA GLU A 60 23.27 -2.12 10.29
C GLU A 60 24.37 -2.45 9.27
N VAL A 61 24.01 -2.53 8.00
CA VAL A 61 24.92 -3.02 6.95
C VAL A 61 25.94 -1.95 6.55
N TRP A 62 25.51 -0.70 6.32
CA TRP A 62 26.44 0.37 5.94
C TRP A 62 27.39 0.76 7.08
N SER A 63 26.96 0.66 8.33
CA SER A 63 27.83 0.87 9.50
C SER A 63 28.89 -0.21 9.62
N ALA A 64 28.51 -1.48 9.44
CA ALA A 64 29.46 -2.60 9.49
C ALA A 64 30.50 -2.55 8.35
N ILE A 65 30.08 -2.18 7.13
CA ILE A 65 31.00 -2.02 5.99
C ILE A 65 31.98 -0.87 6.22
N ARG A 66 31.53 0.26 6.79
CA ARG A 66 32.42 1.38 7.15
C ARG A 66 33.42 1.00 8.23
N ALA A 67 33.00 0.32 9.29
CA ALA A 67 33.89 -0.16 10.35
C ALA A 67 34.95 -1.15 9.84
N ARG A 68 34.59 -2.00 8.88
CA ARG A 68 35.51 -3.00 8.29
C ARG A 68 36.43 -2.43 7.21
N SER A 69 36.08 -1.30 6.60
CA SER A 69 36.93 -0.61 5.61
C SER A 69 37.88 0.40 6.27
N SER A 70 37.53 0.96 7.43
CA SER A 70 38.44 1.78 8.24
C SER A 70 39.56 0.98 8.90
N SER A 71 39.35 -0.31 9.22
CA SER A 71 40.41 -1.17 9.79
C SER A 71 41.53 -1.52 8.79
N ARG A 72 41.26 -1.48 7.47
CA ARG A 72 42.25 -1.80 6.43
C ARG A 72 43.20 -0.65 6.07
N ARG A 73 43.00 0.54 6.63
CA ARG A 73 43.84 1.73 6.36
C ARG A 73 44.79 2.14 7.50
N LEU A 74 44.94 1.30 8.53
CA LEU A 74 45.83 1.58 9.67
C LEU A 74 47.05 0.63 9.76
N GLY A 75 47.32 -0.16 8.73
CA GLY A 75 48.44 -1.12 8.68
C GLY A 75 49.48 -0.85 7.60
N ALA A 76 49.74 0.42 7.25
CA ALA A 76 50.82 0.80 6.35
C ALA A 76 51.63 1.95 6.98
N ARG A 77 52.49 1.60 7.93
CA ARG A 77 53.68 2.35 8.29
C ARG A 77 54.64 1.47 9.07
#